data_AF-A0A9D2LPB2-F1
#
_entry.id   AF-A0A9D2LPB2-F1
#
_cell.length_a   1.000
_cell.length_b   1.000
_cell.length_c   1.000
_cell.angle_alpha   90.00
_cell.angle_beta   90.00
_cell.angle_gamma   90.00
#
_symmetry.space_group_name_H-M   'P 1'
#
loop_
_entity.id
_entity.type
_entity.pdbx_description
1 polymer ?
#
loop_
_entity_poly.entity_id
_entity_poly.type
_entity_poly.pdbx_seq_one_letter_code
_entity_poly.pdbx_strand_id
1 'polypeptide(L)' 'MTKLIEEYRRTARNLLEKRNQLQEHLLTARGEEAFLLEKRIDCLNGMYLDTCYAIREMSKSIHKEEEGIPCREANKHKAS' A
#
# COMPACT_ATOMS: atom_id res chain seq x y z
N MET A 1 -5.06 10.69 -11.98
CA MET A 1 -4.67 9.51 -11.18
C MET A 1 -3.19 9.51 -10.78
N THR A 2 -2.28 10.05 -11.61
CA THR A 2 -0.82 10.07 -11.38
C THR A 2 -0.38 10.73 -10.07
N LYS A 3 -0.96 11.88 -9.69
CA LYS A 3 -0.63 12.58 -8.42
C LYS A 3 -0.91 11.73 -7.18
N LEU A 4 -2.04 11.00 -7.17
CA LEU A 4 -2.40 10.12 -6.06
C LEU A 4 -1.42 8.94 -5.93
N ILE A 5 -0.97 8.37 -7.04
CA ILE A 5 0.05 7.32 -7.02
C ILE A 5 1.37 7.85 -6.47
N GLU A 6 1.77 9.07 -6.82
CA GLU A 6 2.97 9.71 -6.28
C GLU A 6 2.88 9.93 -4.76
N GLU A 7 1.72 10.34 -4.26
CA GLU A 7 1.47 10.46 -2.82
C GLU A 7 1.61 9.11 -2.13
N TYR A 8 1.00 8.05 -2.67
CA TYR A 8 1.15 6.70 -2.12
C TYR A 8 2.60 6.20 -2.16
N ARG A 9 3.34 6.48 -3.23
CA ARG A 9 4.79 6.16 -3.31
C ARG A 9 5.59 6.90 -2.23
N ARG A 10 5.27 8.17 -1.97
CA ARG A 10 5.88 8.93 -0.88
C ARG A 10 5.54 8.31 0.48
N THR A 11 4.30 7.94 0.70
CA THR A 11 3.86 7.26 1.93
C THR A 11 4.59 5.93 2.12
N ALA A 12 4.69 5.10 1.09
CA ALA A 12 5.42 3.84 1.14
C ALA A 12 6.90 4.03 1.52
N ARG A 13 7.58 5.04 0.93
CA ARG A 13 8.95 5.37 1.30
C ARG A 13 9.09 5.79 2.75
N ASN A 14 8.21 6.66 3.24
CA ASN A 14 8.22 7.12 4.63
C ASN A 14 7.97 5.98 5.63
N LEU A 15 7.06 5.06 5.30
CA LEU A 15 6.79 3.87 6.13
C LEU A 15 8.03 2.96 6.21
N LEU A 16 8.67 2.73 5.06
CA LEU A 16 9.88 1.92 4.97
C LEU A 16 11.05 2.52 5.76
N GLU A 17 11.26 3.83 5.63
CA GLU A 17 12.31 4.56 6.36
C GLU A 17 12.10 4.47 7.88
N LYS A 18 10.88 4.76 8.36
CA LYS A 18 10.54 4.63 9.78
C LYS A 18 10.72 3.21 10.29
N ARG A 19 10.33 2.21 9.51
CA ARG A 19 10.53 0.80 9.87
C ARG A 19 12.01 0.49 10.06
N ASN A 20 12.86 0.94 9.13
CA ASN A 20 14.30 0.71 9.21
C ASN A 20 14.92 1.40 10.43
N GLN A 21 14.52 2.64 10.73
CA GLN A 21 14.95 3.35 11.94
C GLN A 21 14.59 2.57 13.22
N LEU A 22 13.36 2.05 13.30
CA LEU A 22 12.96 1.22 14.45
C LEU A 22 13.70 -0.12 14.49
N GLN A 23 14.03 -0.72 13.35
CA GLN A 23 14.86 -1.92 13.31
C GLN A 23 16.27 -1.68 13.83
N GLU A 24 16.87 -0.52 13.53
CA GLU A 24 18.17 -0.14 14.10
C GLU A 24 18.07 0.03 15.62
N HIS A 25 17.01 0.66 16.12
CA HIS A 25 16.77 0.82 17.56
C HIS A 25 16.54 -0.53 18.26
N LEU A 26 15.88 -1.47 17.58
CA LEU A 26 15.62 -2.81 18.12
C LEU A 26 16.90 -3.61 18.40
N LEU A 27 18.01 -3.35 17.67
CA LEU A 27 19.28 -4.06 17.86
C LEU A 27 19.85 -3.91 19.27
N THR A 28 19.52 -2.82 19.96
CA THR A 28 20.03 -2.51 21.31
C THR A 28 18.96 -2.57 22.39
N ALA A 29 17.67 -2.55 22.02
CA ALA A 29 16.55 -2.63 22.95
C ALA A 29 16.45 -4.00 23.65
N ARG A 30 15.90 -4.01 24.87
CA ARG A 30 15.70 -5.24 25.65
C ARG A 30 14.36 -5.24 26.39
N GLY A 31 13.87 -6.44 26.70
CA GLY A 31 12.67 -6.62 27.51
C GLY A 31 11.42 -6.03 26.85
N GLU A 32 10.65 -5.28 27.63
CA GLU A 32 9.37 -4.68 27.18
C GLU A 32 9.57 -3.69 26.01
N GLU A 33 10.67 -2.94 26.00
CA GLU A 33 10.98 -2.00 24.91
C GLU A 33 11.15 -2.73 23.57
N ALA A 34 11.92 -3.83 23.57
CA ALA A 34 12.13 -4.64 22.36
C ALA A 34 10.79 -5.19 21.84
N PHE A 35 9.95 -5.72 22.73
CA PHE A 35 8.63 -6.24 22.37
C PHE A 35 7.70 -5.16 21.76
N LEU A 36 7.71 -3.95 22.33
CA LEU A 36 6.92 -2.83 21.79
C LEU A 36 7.44 -2.36 20.43
N LEU A 37 8.76 -2.33 20.25
CA LEU A 37 9.40 -2.01 18.97
C LEU A 37 9.05 -3.04 17.89
N GLU A 38 9.12 -4.34 18.20
CA GLU A 38 8.73 -5.42 17.28
C GLU A 38 7.28 -5.25 16.80
N LYS A 39 6.34 -5.07 17.74
CA LYS A 39 4.93 -4.81 17.39
C LYS A 39 4.76 -3.59 16.50
N ARG A 40 5.53 -2.54 16.75
CA ARG A 40 5.46 -1.31 15.96
C ARG A 40 6.02 -1.51 14.55
N ILE A 41 7.13 -2.24 14.44
CA ILE A 41 7.75 -2.63 13.15
C ILE A 41 6.77 -3.47 12.34
N ASP A 42 6.11 -4.45 12.94
CA ASP A 42 5.13 -5.29 12.26
C ASP A 42 3.94 -4.47 11.73
N CYS A 43 3.44 -3.54 12.54
CA CYS A 43 2.37 -2.63 12.13
C CYS A 43 2.79 -1.74 10.94
N LEU A 44 4.00 -1.16 10.98
CA LEU A 44 4.55 -0.38 9.88
C LEU A 44 4.73 -1.21 8.61
N ASN A 45 5.16 -2.47 8.75
CA ASN A 45 5.33 -3.38 7.64
C ASN A 45 3.97 -3.74 6.99
N GLY A 46 2.93 -3.98 7.79
CA GLY A 46 1.57 -4.19 7.29
C GLY A 46 1.06 -2.99 6.48
N MET A 47 1.16 -1.78 7.03
CA MET A 47 0.77 -0.56 6.32
C MET A 47 1.57 -0.33 5.03
N TYR A 48 2.87 -0.66 5.04
CA TYR A 48 3.71 -0.57 3.84
C TYR A 48 3.21 -1.52 2.74
N LEU A 49 2.92 -2.77 3.09
CA LEU A 49 2.40 -3.76 2.14
C LEU A 49 1.05 -3.35 1.57
N ASP A 50 0.13 -2.87 2.40
CA ASP A 50 -1.16 -2.35 1.95
C ASP A 50 -1.01 -1.16 1.00
N THR A 51 -0.08 -0.25 1.31
CA THR A 51 0.22 0.90 0.45
C THR A 51 0.78 0.44 -0.90
N CYS A 52 1.70 -0.52 -0.91
CA CYS A 52 2.25 -1.12 -2.13
C CYS A 52 1.18 -1.83 -2.96
N TYR A 53 0.25 -2.53 -2.30
CA TYR A 53 -0.89 -3.15 -2.94
C TYR A 53 -1.77 -2.11 -3.63
N ALA A 54 -2.12 -1.02 -2.93
CA ALA A 54 -2.92 0.06 -3.49
C ALA A 54 -2.24 0.71 -4.70
N ILE A 55 -0.91 0.97 -4.64
CA ILE A 55 -0.14 1.46 -5.78
C ILE A 55 -0.29 0.54 -6.99
N ARG A 56 -0.12 -0.78 -6.78
CA ARG A 56 -0.23 -1.77 -7.85
C ARG A 56 -1.61 -1.78 -8.49
N GLU A 57 -2.67 -1.76 -7.68
CA GLU A 57 -4.03 -1.76 -8.21
C GLU A 57 -4.37 -0.45 -8.94
N MET A 58 -3.93 0.70 -8.42
CA MET A 58 -4.09 1.98 -9.12
C MET A 58 -3.34 2.01 -10.46
N SER A 59 -2.12 1.45 -10.53
CA SER A 59 -1.37 1.36 -11.78
C SER A 59 -2.05 0.46 -12.83
N LYS A 60 -2.71 -0.63 -12.42
CA LYS A 60 -3.50 -1.46 -13.34
C LYS A 60 -4.70 -0.72 -13.91
N SER A 61 -5.37 0.10 -13.10
CA SER A 61 -6.53 0.88 -13.54
C SER A 61 -6.16 1.92 -14.59
N ILE A 62 -4.99 2.56 -14.47
CA ILE A 62 -4.49 3.51 -15.48
C ILE A 62 -4.29 2.82 -16.83
N HIS A 63 -3.67 1.64 -16.87
CA HIS A 63 -3.48 0.91 -18.12
C HIS A 63 -4.79 0.45 -18.77
N LYS A 64 -5.82 0.16 -17.96
CA LYS A 64 -7.17 -0.18 -18.47
C LYS A 64 -7.95 1.03 -18.99
N GLU A 65 -7.64 2.23 -18.53
CA GLU A 65 -8.24 3.48 -19.04
C GLU A 65 -7.57 3.94 -20.36
N GLU A 66 -6.30 3.59 -20.58
CA GLU A 66 -5.55 3.90 -21.82
C GLU A 66 -5.85 2.92 -22.97
N GLU A 67 -6.07 1.64 -22.68
CA GLU A 67 -6.65 0.69 -23.62
C GLU A 67 -8.17 0.86 -23.63
N GLY A 68 -8.69 1.81 -24.41
CA GLY A 68 -10.13 2.11 -24.45
C GLY A 68 -11.03 0.87 -24.47
N ILE A 69 -11.52 0.44 -23.31
CA ILE A 69 -12.53 -0.60 -23.20
C ILE A 69 -13.88 0.11 -23.36
N PRO A 70 -14.62 -0.13 -24.46
CA PRO A 70 -15.97 0.39 -24.56
C PRO A 70 -16.77 -0.19 -23.40
N CYS A 71 -17.40 0.69 -22.62
CA CYS A 71 -18.41 0.33 -21.63
C CYS A 71 -19.44 -0.61 -22.27
N ARG A 72 -19.24 -1.92 -22.13
CA ARG A 72 -20.32 -2.88 -22.33
C ARG A 72 -21.11 -2.87 -21.03
N GLU A 73 -22.16 -2.05 -21.06
CA GLU A 73 -23.25 -2.09 -20.11
C GLU A 73 -23.71 -3.53 -19.92
N ALA A 74 -23.38 -4.09 -18.75
CA ALA A 74 -23.99 -5.30 -18.27
C ALA A 74 -25.38 -4.96 -17.71
N ASN A 75 -26.34 -4.64 -18.58
CA ASN A 75 -27.74 -4.62 -18.21
C ASN A 75 -28.50 -5.75 -18.90
N LYS A 76 -28.65 -6.82 -18.11
CA LYS A 76 -29.64 -7.87 -18.25
C LYS A 76 -31.02 -7.23 -18.45
N HIS A 77 -31.61 -7.37 -19.63
CA HIS A 77 -33.06 -7.44 -19.76
C HIS A 77 -33.45 -8.85 -20.18
N LYS A 78 -33.65 -9.64 -19.13
CA LYS A 78 -34.49 -10.83 -19.12
C LYS A 78 -35.90 -10.33 -18.79
N ALA A 79 -36.75 -10.17 -19.79
CA ALA A 79 -38.20 -10.06 -19.60
C ALA A 79 -38.88 -10.42 -20.92
N SER A 80 -39.40 -11.67 -20.92
CA SER A 80 -40.55 -12.23 -21.64
C SER A 80 -40.66 -12.06 -23.15
#